data_AF-A0A7S1A1D7-F1
#
_entry.id   AF-A0A7S1A1D7-F1
#
_cell.length_a   1.000
_cell.length_b   1.000
_cell.length_c   1.000
_cell.angle_alpha   90.00
_cell.angle_beta   90.00
_cell.angle_gamma   90.00
#
_symmetry.space_group_name_H-M   'P 1'
#
loop_
_entity.id
_entity.type
_entity.pdbx_description
1 polymer ?
#
loop_
_entity_poly.entity_id
_entity_poly.type
_entity_poly.pdbx_seq_one_letter_code
_entity_poly.pdbx_strand_id
1 'polypeptide(L)'
;MAKVAPLPEGASAWESDGGASGMTLSDKVSPAPVHTMLDRASPAELLILLLGCLGACVNGVCQPFLCILFGDSVDSVGDPEGTSMLDLVPRMCYVGVAAFVGASFQGACFRLFAGMLANRIRILYLEAVLFKDVSWFDVRDVASIPTEMADDVEKIAEAFGDKLGT
;
A
#
# COMPACT_ATOMS: atom_id res chain seq x y z
N MET A 1 49.48 29.88 12.47
CA MET A 1 49.46 30.62 13.76
C MET A 1 48.14 30.34 14.45
N ALA A 2 48.23 29.83 15.67
CA ALA A 2 47.13 29.28 16.46
C ALA A 2 46.40 30.35 17.28
N LYS A 3 45.15 30.06 17.65
CA LYS A 3 44.65 30.39 18.99
C LYS A 3 43.67 29.30 19.45
N VAL A 4 44.22 28.35 20.19
CA VAL A 4 43.55 27.29 20.95
C VAL A 4 43.01 27.92 22.25
N ALA A 5 41.75 27.64 22.59
CA ALA A 5 41.15 28.00 23.88
C ALA A 5 41.51 26.94 24.94
N PRO A 6 41.69 27.32 26.22
CA PRO A 6 42.21 26.42 27.25
C PRO A 6 41.15 25.42 27.74
N LEU A 7 41.60 24.17 27.96
CA LEU A 7 40.84 23.08 28.57
C LEU A 7 40.74 23.28 30.10
N PRO A 8 39.58 23.12 30.74
CA PRO A 8 39.49 23.03 32.19
C PRO A 8 40.11 21.72 32.71
N GLU A 9 41.05 21.85 33.65
CA GLU A 9 41.68 20.75 34.38
C GLU A 9 40.66 20.02 35.26
N GLY A 10 40.47 18.73 34.95
CA GLY A 10 39.55 17.84 35.66
C GLY A 10 39.39 16.53 34.90
N ALA A 11 40.50 15.83 34.64
CA ALA A 11 40.49 14.48 34.10
C ALA A 11 39.91 13.51 35.13
N SER A 12 38.85 12.77 34.75
CA SER A 12 38.55 11.36 35.14
C SER A 12 37.03 11.06 35.24
N ALA A 13 36.27 11.25 34.16
CA ALA A 13 34.86 10.84 34.12
C ALA A 13 34.54 9.96 32.90
N TRP A 14 35.50 9.13 32.47
CA TRP A 14 35.27 8.12 31.42
C TRP A 14 34.78 6.77 31.97
N GLU A 15 34.34 6.68 33.23
CA GLU A 15 33.77 5.45 33.79
C GLU A 15 32.58 5.71 34.74
N SER A 16 31.50 4.99 34.45
CA SER A 16 30.27 4.78 35.22
C SER A 16 29.22 5.90 35.24
N ASP A 17 28.38 5.91 34.21
CA ASP A 17 26.97 5.49 34.29
C ASP A 17 26.47 5.40 32.83
N GLY A 18 26.08 4.27 32.26
CA GLY A 18 25.13 3.32 32.86
C GLY A 18 23.71 3.71 32.49
N GLY A 19 23.34 3.63 31.19
CA GLY A 19 21.94 3.57 30.76
C GLY A 19 21.28 4.88 30.30
N ALA A 20 21.49 5.23 29.04
CA ALA A 20 20.47 5.92 28.23
C ALA A 20 20.06 4.93 27.12
N SER A 21 19.39 3.82 27.45
CA SER A 21 17.93 3.76 27.53
C SER A 21 17.24 4.64 26.48
N GLY A 22 17.03 4.04 25.30
CA GLY A 22 15.84 4.28 24.49
C GLY A 22 15.72 5.62 23.79
N MET A 23 16.57 5.92 22.81
CA MET A 23 16.08 6.68 21.66
C MET A 23 15.37 5.72 20.73
N THR A 24 14.14 5.36 21.11
CA THR A 24 13.18 4.76 20.19
C THR A 24 12.91 5.79 19.09
N LEU A 25 13.59 5.66 17.95
CA LEU A 25 13.36 6.39 16.69
C LEU A 25 11.97 6.13 16.09
N SER A 26 11.02 5.65 16.90
CA SER A 26 9.66 5.31 16.53
C SER A 26 8.67 6.47 16.70
N ASP A 27 9.07 7.63 17.27
CA ASP A 27 8.10 8.58 17.82
C ASP A 27 7.88 9.91 17.08
N LYS A 28 8.57 10.21 15.97
CA LYS A 28 8.16 11.33 15.07
C LYS A 28 8.55 11.10 13.62
N VAL A 29 8.01 10.06 12.99
CA VAL A 29 7.91 10.05 11.51
C VAL A 29 6.51 10.52 11.17
N SER A 30 6.39 11.78 10.72
CA SER A 30 5.15 12.26 10.10
C SER A 30 4.83 11.33 8.93
N PRO A 31 3.60 10.78 8.83
CA PRO A 31 3.22 9.95 7.69
C PRO A 31 3.55 10.72 6.41
N ALA A 32 4.41 10.12 5.57
CA ALA A 32 4.69 10.72 4.28
C ALA A 32 3.38 10.74 3.48
N PRO A 33 3.03 11.86 2.83
CA PRO A 33 1.80 11.93 2.07
C PRO A 33 1.82 10.93 0.92
N VAL A 34 0.72 10.20 0.74
CA VAL A 34 0.57 9.21 -0.34
C VAL A 34 0.80 9.80 -1.73
N HIS A 35 0.48 11.07 -1.93
CA HIS A 35 0.71 11.76 -3.21
C HIS A 35 2.20 11.92 -3.53
N THR A 36 3.06 12.10 -2.53
CA THR A 36 4.51 12.22 -2.73
C THR A 36 5.13 10.88 -3.13
N MET A 37 4.56 9.77 -2.67
CA MET A 37 4.96 8.42 -3.10
C MET A 37 4.51 8.15 -4.54
N LEU A 38 3.28 8.55 -4.90
CA LEU A 38 2.73 8.36 -6.24
C LEU A 38 3.36 9.28 -7.29
N ASP A 39 3.91 10.42 -6.89
CA ASP A 39 4.68 11.32 -7.79
C ASP A 39 5.96 10.65 -8.32
N ARG A 40 6.42 9.58 -7.65
CA ARG A 40 7.54 8.75 -8.11
C ARG A 40 7.11 7.55 -8.94
N ALA A 41 5.81 7.30 -9.11
CA ALA A 41 5.28 6.22 -9.93
C ALA A 41 5.42 6.52 -11.43
N SER A 42 5.55 5.49 -12.25
CA SER A 42 5.68 5.64 -13.71
C SER A 42 4.31 5.95 -14.34
N PRO A 43 4.24 6.60 -15.52
CA PRO A 43 2.95 6.85 -16.16
C PRO A 43 2.22 5.55 -16.51
N ALA A 44 2.94 4.46 -16.79
CA ALA A 44 2.35 3.14 -17.02
C ALA A 44 1.73 2.56 -15.73
N GLU A 45 2.40 2.68 -14.58
CA GLU A 45 1.85 2.31 -13.27
C GLU A 45 0.60 3.14 -12.95
N LEU A 46 0.61 4.44 -13.25
CA LEU A 46 -0.54 5.31 -13.05
C LEU A 46 -1.75 4.87 -13.92
N LEU A 47 -1.51 4.46 -15.17
CA LEU A 47 -2.59 3.95 -16.03
C LEU A 47 -3.21 2.67 -15.48
N ILE A 48 -2.40 1.74 -14.97
CA ILE A 48 -2.87 0.49 -14.35
C ILE A 48 -3.68 0.82 -13.09
N LEU A 49 -3.23 1.79 -12.29
CA LEU A 49 -3.93 2.26 -11.10
C LEU A 49 -5.29 2.88 -11.46
N LEU A 50 -5.35 3.77 -12.46
CA LEU A 50 -6.59 4.38 -12.92
C LEU A 50 -7.59 3.33 -13.43
N LEU A 51 -7.09 2.32 -14.15
CA LEU A 51 -7.91 1.21 -14.62
C LEU A 51 -8.46 0.37 -13.45
N GLY A 52 -7.65 0.14 -12.42
CA GLY A 52 -8.09 -0.48 -11.16
C GLY A 52 -9.18 0.33 -10.45
N CYS A 53 -9.02 1.65 -10.35
CA CYS A 53 -10.04 2.53 -9.75
C CYS A 53 -11.36 2.52 -10.51
N LEU A 54 -11.33 2.48 -11.84
CA LEU A 54 -12.55 2.32 -12.66
C LEU A 54 -13.23 0.98 -12.37
N GLY A 55 -12.46 -0.10 -12.26
CA GLY A 55 -12.97 -1.41 -11.85
C GLY A 55 -13.59 -1.39 -10.44
N ALA A 56 -12.96 -0.69 -9.50
CA ALA A 56 -13.46 -0.53 -8.14
C ALA A 56 -14.80 0.20 -8.07
N CYS A 57 -14.98 1.26 -8.87
CA CYS A 57 -16.27 1.94 -8.96
C CYS A 57 -17.37 1.01 -9.46
N VAL A 58 -17.09 0.20 -10.49
CA VAL A 58 -18.05 -0.76 -11.05
C VAL A 58 -18.42 -1.84 -10.03
N ASN A 59 -17.44 -2.40 -9.34
CA ASN A 59 -17.68 -3.42 -8.33
C ASN A 59 -18.45 -2.86 -7.11
N GLY A 60 -18.17 -1.62 -6.72
CA GLY A 60 -18.93 -0.90 -5.69
C GLY A 60 -20.41 -0.71 -6.06
N VAL A 61 -20.71 -0.38 -7.33
CA VAL A 61 -22.09 -0.26 -7.84
C VAL A 61 -22.76 -1.62 -8.06
N CYS A 62 -21.98 -2.70 -8.22
CA CYS A 62 -22.51 -4.05 -8.37
C CYS A 62 -23.31 -4.51 -7.14
N GLN A 63 -22.91 -4.13 -5.93
CA GLN A 63 -23.58 -4.49 -4.68
C GLN A 63 -25.04 -3.97 -4.59
N PRO A 64 -25.32 -2.66 -4.74
CA PRO A 64 -26.70 -2.17 -4.75
C PRO A 64 -27.50 -2.67 -5.95
N PHE A 65 -26.85 -2.92 -7.10
CA PHE A 65 -27.54 -3.47 -8.27
C PHE A 65 -28.07 -4.89 -8.01
N LEU A 66 -27.33 -5.72 -7.27
CA LEU A 66 -27.77 -7.05 -6.86
C LEU A 66 -28.97 -6.99 -5.91
N CYS A 67 -29.08 -5.96 -5.06
CA CYS A 67 -30.26 -5.75 -4.20
C CYS A 67 -31.54 -5.46 -5.02
N ILE A 68 -31.45 -4.66 -6.08
CA ILE A 68 -32.61 -4.34 -6.93
C ILE A 68 -33.09 -5.61 -7.65
N LEU A 69 -32.16 -6.36 -8.22
CA LEU A 69 -32.42 -7.64 -8.87
C LEU A 69 -33.08 -8.66 -7.93
N PHE A 70 -32.62 -8.73 -6.69
CA PHE A 70 -33.26 -9.57 -5.68
C PHE A 70 -34.70 -9.11 -5.39
N GLY A 71 -34.95 -7.80 -5.35
CA GLY A 71 -36.29 -7.22 -5.27
C GLY A 71 -37.21 -7.70 -6.39
N ASP A 72 -36.78 -7.54 -7.65
CA ASP A 72 -37.53 -8.02 -8.83
C ASP A 72 -37.83 -9.53 -8.76
N SER A 73 -36.91 -10.32 -8.18
CA SER A 73 -37.09 -11.77 -8.00
C SER A 73 -38.16 -12.08 -6.96
N VAL A 74 -38.17 -11.35 -5.84
CA VAL A 74 -39.18 -11.51 -4.79
C VAL A 74 -40.55 -11.08 -5.30
N ASP A 75 -40.62 -9.97 -6.03
CA ASP A 75 -41.88 -9.47 -6.61
C ASP A 75 -42.47 -10.47 -7.62
N SER A 76 -41.64 -11.16 -8.40
CA SER A 76 -42.09 -12.20 -9.35
C SER A 76 -42.78 -13.41 -8.69
N VAL A 77 -42.56 -13.65 -7.39
CA VAL A 77 -43.22 -14.72 -6.63
C VAL A 77 -44.60 -14.30 -6.14
N GLY A 78 -44.82 -13.00 -5.96
CA GLY A 78 -46.09 -12.44 -5.47
C GLY A 78 -47.13 -12.16 -6.56
N ASP A 79 -46.73 -12.16 -7.83
CA ASP A 79 -47.59 -11.77 -8.96
C ASP A 79 -48.18 -13.00 -9.68
N PRO A 80 -49.52 -13.21 -9.67
CA PRO A 80 -50.16 -14.35 -10.31
C PRO A 80 -50.17 -14.32 -11.85
N GLU A 81 -49.94 -13.16 -12.48
CA GLU A 81 -49.80 -13.00 -13.94
C GLU A 81 -48.37 -12.60 -14.37
N GLY A 82 -47.44 -12.56 -13.41
CA GLY A 82 -46.09 -12.03 -13.60
C GLY A 82 -45.23 -12.83 -14.58
N THR A 83 -44.25 -12.15 -15.18
CA THR A 83 -43.25 -12.75 -16.07
C THR A 83 -42.65 -14.02 -15.45
N SER A 84 -42.70 -15.13 -16.20
CA SER A 84 -42.17 -16.43 -15.77
C SER A 84 -40.78 -16.26 -15.14
N MET A 85 -40.61 -16.72 -13.89
CA MET A 85 -39.34 -16.69 -13.15
C MET A 85 -38.14 -17.19 -13.98
N LEU A 86 -38.40 -18.07 -14.95
CA LEU A 86 -37.44 -18.60 -15.91
C LEU A 86 -36.76 -17.53 -16.80
N ASP A 87 -37.40 -16.39 -17.06
CA ASP A 87 -36.81 -15.29 -17.84
C ASP A 87 -35.87 -14.40 -16.99
N LEU A 88 -36.02 -14.43 -15.66
CA LEU A 88 -35.20 -13.63 -14.74
C LEU A 88 -33.90 -14.35 -14.35
N VAL A 89 -33.91 -15.68 -14.30
CA VAL A 89 -32.73 -16.53 -14.04
C VAL A 89 -31.52 -16.21 -14.94
N PRO A 90 -31.65 -16.12 -16.29
CA PRO A 90 -30.51 -15.80 -17.14
C PRO A 90 -29.95 -14.40 -16.85
N ARG A 91 -30.82 -13.41 -16.56
CA ARG A 91 -30.39 -12.04 -16.22
C ARG A 91 -29.52 -12.03 -14.95
N MET A 92 -29.88 -12.79 -13.92
CA MET A 92 -29.06 -12.94 -12.71
C MET A 92 -27.72 -13.59 -12.98
N CYS A 93 -27.71 -14.62 -13.82
CA CYS A 93 -26.49 -15.35 -14.15
C CYS A 93 -25.50 -14.44 -14.91
N TYR A 94 -25.96 -13.66 -15.89
CA TYR A 94 -25.11 -12.71 -16.62
C TYR A 94 -24.48 -11.66 -15.70
N VAL A 95 -25.25 -11.12 -14.75
CA VAL A 95 -24.77 -10.12 -13.79
C VAL A 95 -23.75 -10.71 -12.82
N GLY A 96 -23.99 -11.94 -12.31
CA GLY A 96 -23.05 -12.64 -11.44
C GLY A 96 -21.72 -12.94 -12.14
N VAL A 97 -21.75 -13.38 -13.40
CA VAL A 97 -20.53 -13.61 -14.20
C VAL A 97 -19.79 -12.29 -14.45
N ALA A 98 -20.51 -11.23 -14.82
CA ALA A 98 -19.91 -9.91 -15.04
C ALA A 98 -19.26 -9.36 -13.76
N ALA A 99 -19.90 -9.53 -12.60
CA ALA A 99 -19.36 -9.15 -11.30
C ALA A 99 -18.08 -9.92 -10.96
N PHE A 100 -18.08 -11.24 -11.18
CA PHE A 100 -16.91 -12.08 -10.92
C PHE A 100 -15.71 -11.69 -11.77
N VAL A 101 -15.92 -11.46 -13.07
CA VAL A 101 -14.86 -11.03 -13.99
C VAL A 101 -14.38 -9.62 -13.63
N GLY A 102 -15.29 -8.70 -13.32
CA GLY A 102 -14.96 -7.33 -12.92
C GLY A 102 -14.13 -7.27 -11.64
N ALA A 103 -14.53 -8.00 -10.60
CA ALA A 103 -13.81 -8.08 -9.34
C ALA A 103 -12.43 -8.74 -9.51
N SER A 104 -12.35 -9.82 -10.28
CA SER A 104 -11.08 -10.51 -10.57
C SER A 104 -10.11 -9.60 -11.32
N PHE A 105 -10.61 -8.85 -12.31
CA PHE A 105 -9.83 -7.90 -13.09
C PHE A 105 -9.34 -6.73 -12.23
N GLN A 106 -10.23 -6.11 -11.45
CA GLN A 106 -9.88 -5.05 -10.50
C GLN A 106 -8.77 -5.50 -9.54
N GLY A 107 -8.94 -6.66 -8.89
CA GLY A 107 -7.96 -7.19 -7.94
C GLY A 107 -6.63 -7.53 -8.60
N ALA A 108 -6.64 -8.05 -9.83
CA ALA A 108 -5.42 -8.30 -10.60
C ALA A 108 -4.67 -6.98 -10.92
N CYS A 109 -5.39 -5.93 -11.33
CA CYS A 109 -4.79 -4.63 -11.62
C CYS A 109 -4.09 -4.01 -10.39
N PHE A 110 -4.72 -4.05 -9.22
CA PHE A 110 -4.11 -3.53 -7.99
C PHE A 110 -2.88 -4.32 -7.55
N ARG A 111 -2.91 -5.65 -7.65
CA ARG A 111 -1.74 -6.51 -7.34
C ARG A 111 -0.59 -6.28 -8.30
N LEU A 112 -0.87 -6.14 -9.60
CA LEU A 112 0.15 -5.82 -10.60
C LEU A 112 0.77 -4.45 -10.33
N PHE A 113 -0.05 -3.43 -10.06
CA PHE A 113 0.42 -2.10 -9.68
C PHE A 113 1.31 -2.13 -8.43
N ALA A 114 0.88 -2.82 -7.37
CA ALA A 114 1.64 -2.94 -6.13
C ALA A 114 3.02 -3.59 -6.35
N GLY A 115 3.09 -4.65 -7.16
CA GLY A 115 4.35 -5.33 -7.49
C GLY A 115 5.32 -4.46 -8.28
N MET A 116 4.83 -3.72 -9.29
CA MET A 116 5.65 -2.80 -10.08
C MET A 116 6.20 -1.65 -9.22
N LEU A 117 5.33 -1.04 -8.40
CA LEU A 117 5.70 0.04 -7.50
C LEU A 117 6.73 -0.42 -6.46
N ALA A 118 6.51 -1.59 -5.85
CA ALA A 118 7.42 -2.18 -4.87
C ALA A 118 8.84 -2.39 -5.43
N ASN A 119 8.93 -2.95 -6.64
CA ASN A 119 10.22 -3.15 -7.30
C ASN A 119 10.94 -1.82 -7.57
N ARG A 120 10.20 -0.80 -7.99
CA ARG A 120 10.77 0.53 -8.26
C ARG A 120 11.28 1.22 -7.01
N ILE A 121 10.53 1.14 -5.91
CA ILE A 121 10.96 1.69 -4.61
C ILE A 121 12.23 0.99 -4.13
N ARG A 122 12.35 -0.33 -4.28
CA ARG A 122 13.58 -1.08 -3.91
C ARG A 122 14.81 -0.57 -4.66
N ILE A 123 14.68 -0.30 -5.96
CA ILE A 123 15.78 0.24 -6.77
C ILE A 123 16.20 1.62 -6.27
N LEU A 124 15.23 2.53 -6.11
CA LEU A 124 15.49 3.90 -5.64
C LEU A 124 16.06 3.93 -4.21
N TYR A 125 15.60 3.03 -3.34
CA TYR A 125 16.11 2.90 -1.98
C TYR A 125 17.55 2.41 -1.99
N LEU A 126 17.86 1.35 -2.76
CA LEU A 126 19.22 0.84 -2.86
C LEU A 126 20.18 1.90 -3.42
N GLU A 127 19.76 2.62 -4.46
CA GLU A 127 20.51 3.76 -5.01
C GLU A 127 20.77 4.82 -3.92
N ALA A 128 19.74 5.22 -3.18
CA ALA A 128 19.86 6.21 -2.11
C ALA A 128 20.77 5.75 -0.96
N VAL A 129 20.76 4.45 -0.61
CA VAL A 129 21.63 3.88 0.42
C VAL A 129 23.08 3.86 -0.04
N LEU A 130 23.37 3.49 -1.29
CA LEU A 130 24.74 3.43 -1.81
C LEU A 130 25.46 4.79 -1.80
N PHE A 131 24.71 5.90 -1.86
CA PHE A 131 25.26 7.26 -1.81
C PHE A 131 25.25 7.89 -0.40
N LYS A 132 25.00 7.12 0.67
CA LYS A 132 25.07 7.63 2.05
C LYS A 132 26.52 7.73 2.56
N ASP A 133 26.76 8.69 3.45
CA ASP A 133 28.05 8.89 4.10
C ASP A 133 28.45 7.70 4.98
N VAL A 134 29.76 7.42 5.07
CA VAL A 134 30.31 6.32 5.89
C VAL A 134 29.94 6.44 7.37
N SER A 135 29.78 7.67 7.88
CA SER A 135 29.34 7.92 9.26
C SER A 135 27.90 7.49 9.53
N TRP A 136 27.05 7.38 8.50
CA TRP A 136 25.69 6.84 8.64
C TRP A 136 25.71 5.32 8.81
N PHE A 137 26.66 4.65 8.17
CA PHE A 137 26.85 3.20 8.28
C PHE A 137 27.51 2.77 9.60
N ASP A 138 28.29 3.64 10.25
CA ASP A 138 28.96 3.31 11.53
C ASP A 138 27.98 3.25 12.73
N VAL A 139 26.81 3.88 12.59
CA VAL A 139 25.77 3.97 13.64
C VAL A 139 24.67 2.91 13.47
N ARG A 140 24.53 2.32 12.27
CA ARG A 140 23.48 1.34 11.95
C ARG A 140 24.06 -0.05 11.69
N ASP A 141 23.28 -1.07 12.03
CA ASP A 141 23.62 -2.43 11.63
C ASP A 141 23.40 -2.60 10.11
N VAL A 142 24.49 -2.81 9.38
CA VAL A 142 24.44 -2.99 7.92
C VAL A 142 23.66 -4.24 7.52
N ALA A 143 23.58 -5.24 8.42
CA ALA A 143 22.83 -6.47 8.18
C ALA A 143 21.31 -6.26 8.31
N SER A 144 20.83 -5.25 9.04
CA SER A 144 19.39 -5.00 9.23
C SER A 144 18.77 -4.16 8.09
N ILE A 145 19.55 -3.32 7.40
CA ILE A 145 19.07 -2.38 6.39
C ILE A 145 18.26 -3.05 5.25
N PRO A 146 18.71 -4.17 4.65
CA PRO A 146 17.96 -4.82 3.57
C PRO A 146 16.63 -5.40 4.04
N THR A 147 16.60 -5.92 5.27
CA THR A 147 15.40 -6.49 5.89
C THR A 147 14.40 -5.38 6.23
N GLU A 148 14.85 -4.28 6.85
CA GLU A 148 14.02 -3.09 7.12
C GLU A 148 13.39 -2.54 5.82
N MET A 149 14.19 -2.43 4.75
CA MET A 149 13.68 -2.01 3.44
C MET A 149 12.61 -2.98 2.91
N ALA A 150 12.85 -4.29 3.00
CA ALA A 150 11.93 -5.29 2.51
C ALA A 150 10.58 -5.20 3.24
N ASP A 151 10.61 -5.11 4.58
CA ASP A 151 9.44 -4.97 5.42
C ASP A 151 8.65 -3.69 5.11
N ASP A 152 9.34 -2.55 4.93
CA ASP A 152 8.69 -1.29 4.63
C ASP A 152 8.08 -1.25 3.22
N VAL A 153 8.75 -1.85 2.23
CA VAL A 153 8.22 -2.00 0.89
C VAL A 153 7.03 -2.96 0.87
N GLU A 154 7.07 -4.03 1.66
CA GLU A 154 5.97 -5.00 1.77
C GLU A 154 4.72 -4.36 2.38
N LYS A 155 4.86 -3.58 3.46
CA LYS A 155 3.73 -2.80 4.03
C LYS A 155 3.10 -1.87 3.00
N ILE A 156 3.91 -1.23 2.16
CA ILE A 156 3.42 -0.38 1.07
C ILE A 156 2.69 -1.22 0.02
N ALA A 157 3.29 -2.34 -0.41
CA ALA A 157 2.69 -3.23 -1.40
C ALA A 157 1.35 -3.81 -0.92
N GLU A 158 1.26 -4.21 0.35
CA GLU A 158 0.04 -4.69 0.99
C GLU A 158 -1.03 -3.58 1.05
N ALA A 159 -0.62 -2.35 1.37
CA ALA A 159 -1.53 -1.21 1.39
C ALA A 159 -2.12 -0.89 0.00
N PHE A 160 -1.37 -1.07 -1.08
CA PHE A 160 -1.87 -0.83 -2.44
C PHE A 160 -2.53 -2.06 -3.09
N GLY A 161 -2.13 -3.28 -2.71
CA GLY A 161 -2.63 -4.52 -3.28
C GLY A 161 -3.89 -5.04 -2.59
N ASP A 162 -3.79 -5.35 -1.30
CA ASP A 162 -4.86 -6.04 -0.57
C ASP A 162 -5.91 -5.05 -0.02
N LYS A 163 -5.48 -3.87 0.45
CA LYS A 163 -6.42 -2.88 1.00
C LYS A 163 -7.20 -2.10 -0.06
N LEU A 164 -6.69 -1.97 -1.29
CA LEU A 164 -7.41 -1.32 -2.40
C LEU A 164 -8.13 -2.34 -3.30
N GLY A 165 -7.72 -3.61 -3.25
CA GLY A 165 -8.29 -4.70 -4.03
C GLY A 165 -9.50 -5.40 -3.40
N THR A 166 -9.95 -4.95 -2.22
CA THR A 166 -11.15 -5.45 -1.51
C THR A 166 -12.23 -4.37 -1.45
#